data_AF-A0A7V3VTT5-F1
#
_entry.id   AF-A0A7V3VTT5-F1
#
_cell.length_a   1.000
_cell.length_b   1.000
_cell.length_c   1.000
_cell.angle_alpha   90.00
_cell.angle_beta   90.00
_cell.angle_gamma   90.00
#
_symmetry.space_group_name_H-M   'P 1'
#
loop_
_entity.id
_entity.type
_entity.pdbx_description
1 polymer ?
#
loop_
_entity_poly.entity_id
_entity_poly.type
_entity_poly.pdbx_seq_one_letter_code
_entity_poly.pdbx_strand_id
1 'polypeptide(L)'
;MFKKLIGLLVIVLAQGFAGLMPMPLITEPHPIQRFNWSEAYEHLRGNLFDQCWGISKAKIRNQPLETWLIAITDDVWDRIVFFKGVDSVGHRYAHWIKKYGKKGSGVGEFQHPRGIAIDTTIYTNQPENYFLYIADRDNNRVVRLFYNALQESIYFYDANIGVGQLDNPEDVDCVSITRTSAYLLITDSKHHRIVLYKIAPDLTPYYICAYGSLGSGIGEFREPSSAWIVPCNDSLGTYRIYVVDPGNYRVVSLIFDSNSNTFSWERSYTDETKESYFYSIASNPYYCVYLTDRFKHRIWVFTPGLTELLYQYKPDEEVFLAPIDLCIYQDEIAVTEMWTPTTGIQYFKIIPEIREFYPEPNIFDATEDSVKINFRVDETANYLTMEVAGKNLFENQYFVPGRYSLYWDGRDTLGKVVLPGNYVIRIYC
;
A
#
# COMPACT_ATOMS: atom_id res chain seq x y z
N MET A 1 -37.25 75.93 -17.43
CA MET A 1 -35.93 75.97 -18.12
C MET A 1 -34.95 75.19 -17.26
N PHE A 2 -34.59 73.96 -17.63
CA PHE A 2 -33.41 73.59 -18.43
C PHE A 2 -32.07 73.57 -17.65
N LYS A 3 -31.48 72.36 -17.57
CA LYS A 3 -30.05 71.94 -17.45
C LYS A 3 -29.33 72.15 -16.10
N LYS A 4 -28.90 71.07 -15.42
CA LYS A 4 -27.70 70.20 -15.62
C LYS A 4 -26.35 70.93 -15.43
N LEU A 5 -25.58 70.53 -14.41
CA LEU A 5 -24.20 70.00 -14.54
C LEU A 5 -23.72 69.41 -13.19
N ILE A 6 -23.56 68.07 -13.10
CA ILE A 6 -22.29 67.31 -12.98
C ILE A 6 -21.61 67.53 -11.61
N GLY A 7 -21.51 66.56 -10.70
CA GLY A 7 -21.28 65.12 -10.88
C GLY A 7 -19.78 64.84 -10.84
N LEU A 8 -19.15 64.91 -9.67
CA LEU A 8 -17.81 64.35 -9.45
C LEU A 8 -17.88 63.42 -8.23
N LEU A 9 -18.47 62.23 -8.45
CA LEU A 9 -18.23 61.09 -7.59
C LEU A 9 -16.82 60.63 -7.95
N VAL A 10 -15.86 60.85 -7.04
CA VAL A 10 -14.55 60.21 -7.13
C VAL A 10 -14.79 58.71 -6.96
N ILE A 11 -14.92 58.00 -8.09
CA ILE A 11 -14.72 56.56 -8.14
C ILE A 11 -13.22 56.39 -7.86
N VAL A 12 -12.90 56.04 -6.62
CA VAL A 12 -11.64 55.36 -6.35
C VAL A 12 -11.71 54.08 -7.18
N LEU A 13 -10.99 54.05 -8.29
CA LEU A 13 -10.64 52.82 -8.98
C LEU A 13 -9.87 51.99 -7.96
N ALA A 14 -10.57 51.15 -7.20
CA ALA A 14 -9.95 49.99 -6.60
C ALA A 14 -9.37 49.22 -7.78
N GLN A 15 -8.05 49.14 -7.88
CA GLN A 15 -7.41 48.21 -8.80
C GLN A 15 -8.06 46.85 -8.53
N GLY A 16 -8.78 46.37 -9.53
CA GLY A 16 -9.73 45.29 -9.42
C GLY A 16 -9.01 43.96 -9.40
N PHE A 17 -8.40 43.62 -8.28
CA PHE A 17 -7.70 42.35 -8.14
C PHE A 17 -8.67 41.21 -7.81
N ALA A 18 -8.41 40.05 -8.39
CA ALA A 18 -9.04 38.78 -7.99
C ALA A 18 -8.10 37.99 -7.07
N GLY A 19 -8.68 37.21 -6.16
CA GLY A 19 -7.95 36.35 -5.23
C GLY A 19 -8.36 34.89 -5.39
N LEU A 20 -7.42 33.95 -5.23
CA LEU A 20 -7.69 32.52 -5.33
C LEU A 20 -7.52 31.81 -3.98
N MET A 21 -8.52 31.02 -3.59
CA MET A 21 -8.54 30.25 -2.35
C MET A 21 -8.49 28.74 -2.68
N PRO A 22 -7.36 28.05 -2.42
CA PRO A 22 -7.27 26.62 -2.62
C PRO A 22 -8.12 25.87 -1.59
N MET A 23 -8.93 24.91 -2.06
CA MET A 23 -9.62 23.94 -1.20
C MET A 23 -9.04 22.55 -1.49
N PRO A 24 -8.05 22.07 -0.69
CA PRO A 24 -7.37 20.81 -0.96
C PRO A 24 -8.27 19.61 -0.63
N LEU A 25 -8.09 18.52 -1.38
CA LEU A 25 -8.65 17.21 -1.06
C LEU A 25 -7.69 16.52 -0.08
N ILE A 26 -7.92 16.66 1.22
CA ILE A 26 -7.15 15.97 2.26
C ILE A 26 -8.14 15.23 3.14
N THR A 27 -7.92 13.94 3.35
CA THR A 27 -8.71 13.12 4.26
C THR A 27 -7.76 12.49 5.27
N GLU A 28 -7.85 12.86 6.54
CA GLU A 28 -7.11 12.12 7.57
C GLU A 28 -7.47 10.63 7.44
N PRO A 29 -6.50 9.72 7.60
CA PRO A 29 -6.65 8.32 7.25
C PRO A 29 -7.43 7.66 8.36
N HIS A 30 -8.74 7.68 8.23
CA HIS A 30 -9.61 7.00 9.18
C HIS A 30 -9.81 5.55 8.76
N PRO A 31 -9.69 4.60 9.71
CA PRO A 31 -9.94 3.20 9.41
C PRO A 31 -11.39 3.04 8.96
N ILE A 32 -11.57 2.42 7.80
CA ILE A 32 -12.90 2.09 7.28
C ILE A 32 -13.50 0.86 7.97
N GLN A 33 -12.65 0.06 8.63
CA GLN A 33 -13.07 -1.02 9.53
C GLN A 33 -11.96 -1.39 10.50
N ARG A 34 -12.38 -1.86 11.68
CA ARG A 34 -11.54 -2.51 12.67
C ARG A 34 -12.09 -3.90 13.02
N PHE A 35 -11.21 -4.87 13.15
CA PHE A 35 -11.48 -6.10 13.89
C PHE A 35 -10.65 -6.07 15.16
N ASN A 36 -11.25 -5.53 16.21
CA ASN A 36 -10.71 -5.59 17.57
C ASN A 36 -11.13 -6.91 18.25
N TRP A 37 -10.82 -7.04 19.54
CA TRP A 37 -11.17 -8.24 20.31
C TRP A 37 -12.67 -8.60 20.28
N SER A 38 -13.56 -7.61 20.41
CA SER A 38 -15.02 -7.84 20.41
C SER A 38 -15.52 -8.31 19.06
N GLU A 39 -15.07 -7.66 17.99
CA GLU A 39 -15.39 -8.02 16.59
C GLU A 39 -14.88 -9.42 16.23
N ALA A 40 -13.67 -9.78 16.68
CA ALA A 40 -13.13 -11.12 16.46
C ALA A 40 -13.85 -12.18 17.29
N TYR A 41 -14.30 -11.84 18.50
CA TYR A 41 -15.13 -12.74 19.30
C TYR A 41 -16.47 -13.01 18.60
N GLU A 42 -17.13 -11.96 18.12
CA GLU A 42 -18.43 -12.04 17.45
C GLU A 42 -18.35 -12.73 16.09
N HIS A 43 -17.42 -12.31 15.23
CA HIS A 43 -17.39 -12.73 13.83
C HIS A 43 -16.40 -13.85 13.52
N LEU A 44 -15.30 -13.95 14.30
CA LEU A 44 -14.27 -14.99 14.16
C LEU A 44 -14.36 -16.06 15.27
N ARG A 45 -15.46 -16.05 16.04
CA ARG A 45 -15.74 -17.00 17.13
C ARG A 45 -14.61 -17.07 18.18
N GLY A 46 -13.94 -15.95 18.41
CA GLY A 46 -12.83 -15.84 19.36
C GLY A 46 -11.59 -16.64 18.99
N ASN A 47 -11.38 -16.95 17.70
CA ASN A 47 -10.20 -17.71 17.24
C ASN A 47 -9.04 -16.82 16.81
N LEU A 48 -9.16 -15.50 16.91
CA LEU A 48 -8.12 -14.56 16.58
C LEU A 48 -8.06 -13.48 17.67
N PHE A 49 -6.92 -13.38 18.35
CA PHE A 49 -6.66 -12.45 19.44
C PHE A 49 -5.14 -12.39 19.71
N ASP A 50 -4.70 -11.43 20.53
CA ASP A 50 -3.32 -11.24 21.00
C ASP A 50 -2.31 -10.74 19.95
N GLN A 51 -1.37 -11.56 19.47
CA GLN A 51 -0.36 -11.15 18.49
C GLN A 51 -0.49 -11.96 17.20
N CYS A 52 -1.28 -11.42 16.28
CA CYS A 52 -1.30 -11.85 14.89
C CYS A 52 -0.12 -11.23 14.15
N TRP A 53 0.47 -11.95 13.21
CA TRP A 53 1.66 -11.50 12.50
C TRP A 53 1.34 -11.10 11.08
N GLY A 54 1.48 -12.02 10.14
CA GLY A 54 1.28 -11.79 8.73
C GLY A 54 -0.19 -11.64 8.34
N ILE A 55 -0.47 -10.84 7.32
CA ILE A 55 -1.80 -10.68 6.72
C ILE A 55 -1.72 -10.68 5.20
N SER A 56 -2.60 -11.44 4.57
CA SER A 56 -2.80 -11.39 3.12
C SER A 56 -4.27 -11.34 2.76
N LYS A 57 -4.59 -10.58 1.72
CA LYS A 57 -5.95 -10.35 1.23
C LYS A 57 -6.03 -10.59 -0.27
N ALA A 58 -7.06 -11.29 -0.72
CA ALA A 58 -7.31 -11.52 -2.14
C ALA A 58 -8.80 -11.52 -2.46
N LYS A 59 -9.19 -10.99 -3.63
CA LYS A 59 -10.55 -11.17 -4.15
C LYS A 59 -10.81 -12.63 -4.51
N ILE A 60 -11.93 -13.16 -4.01
CA ILE A 60 -12.45 -14.44 -4.46
C ILE A 60 -13.04 -14.27 -5.87
N ARG A 61 -12.44 -14.96 -6.84
CA ARG A 61 -12.83 -14.89 -8.25
C ARG A 61 -14.22 -15.49 -8.43
N ASN A 62 -14.94 -14.96 -9.43
CA ASN A 62 -16.27 -15.43 -9.83
C ASN A 62 -17.36 -15.38 -8.75
N GLN A 63 -17.23 -14.50 -7.75
CA GLN A 63 -18.29 -14.22 -6.78
C GLN A 63 -19.07 -12.95 -7.17
N PRO A 64 -20.40 -12.92 -6.99
CA PRO A 64 -21.25 -11.81 -7.41
C PRO A 64 -21.12 -10.56 -6.53
N LEU A 65 -20.59 -10.70 -5.32
CA LEU A 65 -20.27 -9.61 -4.39
C LEU A 65 -18.74 -9.52 -4.24
N GLU A 66 -18.23 -8.34 -3.88
CA GLU A 66 -16.84 -8.15 -3.50
C GLU A 66 -16.55 -8.99 -2.25
N THR A 67 -16.12 -10.22 -2.49
CA THR A 67 -15.83 -11.21 -1.46
C THR A 67 -14.33 -11.41 -1.43
N TRP A 68 -13.74 -11.23 -0.26
CA TRP A 68 -12.30 -11.28 -0.04
C TRP A 68 -11.97 -12.52 0.77
N LEU A 69 -10.93 -13.25 0.39
CA LEU A 69 -10.24 -14.15 1.29
C LEU A 69 -9.24 -13.32 2.10
N ILE A 70 -9.29 -13.45 3.42
CA ILE A 70 -8.28 -12.90 4.32
C ILE A 70 -7.65 -14.08 5.04
N ALA A 71 -6.32 -14.12 5.04
CA ALA A 71 -5.53 -15.12 5.75
C ALA A 71 -4.52 -14.41 6.65
N ILE A 72 -4.43 -14.87 7.89
CA ILE A 72 -3.62 -14.26 8.94
C ILE A 72 -2.82 -15.35 9.63
N THR A 73 -1.53 -15.11 9.88
CA THR A 73 -0.73 -15.98 10.72
C THR A 73 -0.90 -15.59 12.19
N ASP A 74 -1.20 -16.59 13.00
CA ASP A 74 -1.39 -16.48 14.44
C ASP A 74 -0.17 -17.12 15.09
N ASP A 75 0.90 -16.31 15.14
CA ASP A 75 2.27 -16.70 15.52
C ASP A 75 2.30 -17.44 16.86
N VAL A 76 1.65 -16.87 17.88
CA VAL A 76 1.64 -17.40 19.25
C VAL A 76 0.98 -18.78 19.34
N TRP A 77 0.05 -19.08 18.42
CA TRP A 77 -0.72 -20.33 18.41
C TRP A 77 -0.29 -21.31 17.31
N ASP A 78 0.82 -21.02 16.62
CA ASP A 78 1.41 -21.89 15.59
C ASP A 78 0.40 -22.33 14.52
N ARG A 79 -0.40 -21.36 14.04
CA ARG A 79 -1.49 -21.62 13.11
C ARG A 79 -1.75 -20.45 12.20
N ILE A 80 -2.64 -20.67 11.24
CA ILE A 80 -3.27 -19.62 10.45
C ILE A 80 -4.76 -19.56 10.74
N VAL A 81 -5.31 -18.37 10.57
CA VAL A 81 -6.75 -18.08 10.63
C VAL A 81 -7.16 -17.47 9.31
N PHE A 82 -8.26 -17.97 8.74
CA PHE A 82 -8.78 -17.45 7.49
C PHE A 82 -10.30 -17.33 7.51
N PHE A 83 -10.78 -16.29 6.85
CA PHE A 83 -12.18 -15.91 6.83
C PHE A 83 -12.48 -15.19 5.52
N LYS A 84 -13.76 -15.12 5.15
CA LYS A 84 -14.19 -14.25 4.05
C LYS A 84 -14.57 -12.89 4.60
N GLY A 85 -14.14 -11.82 3.95
CA GLY A 85 -14.79 -10.52 4.07
C GLY A 85 -15.80 -10.37 2.94
N VAL A 86 -16.95 -9.74 3.18
CA VAL A 86 -17.81 -9.23 2.10
C VAL A 86 -17.86 -7.72 2.20
N ASP A 87 -17.47 -7.02 1.14
CA ASP A 87 -17.74 -5.60 0.99
C ASP A 87 -19.03 -5.42 0.19
N SER A 88 -20.07 -4.96 0.87
CA SER A 88 -21.11 -4.18 0.21
C SER A 88 -21.11 -2.84 0.91
N VAL A 89 -20.86 -1.79 0.14
CA VAL A 89 -20.81 -0.38 0.53
C VAL A 89 -21.50 -0.14 1.89
N GLY A 90 -20.70 -0.12 2.96
CA GLY A 90 -21.14 0.25 4.31
C GLY A 90 -21.27 -0.87 5.37
N HIS A 91 -21.24 -2.16 5.03
CA HIS A 91 -21.19 -3.23 6.04
C HIS A 91 -20.21 -4.33 5.66
N ARG A 92 -19.04 -4.32 6.29
CA ARG A 92 -18.02 -5.37 6.14
C ARG A 92 -18.26 -6.47 7.16
N TYR A 93 -18.83 -7.58 6.71
CA TYR A 93 -19.00 -8.78 7.56
C TYR A 93 -17.79 -9.71 7.40
N ALA A 94 -17.24 -10.18 8.51
CA ALA A 94 -16.31 -11.31 8.50
C ALA A 94 -17.06 -12.62 8.67
N HIS A 95 -16.99 -13.45 7.65
CA HIS A 95 -17.44 -14.83 7.65
C HIS A 95 -16.30 -15.75 8.09
N TRP A 96 -16.30 -16.15 9.36
CA TRP A 96 -15.40 -17.18 9.85
C TRP A 96 -15.42 -18.43 8.96
N ILE A 97 -14.26 -18.82 8.43
CA ILE A 97 -14.10 -20.11 7.76
C ILE A 97 -13.48 -21.12 8.72
N LYS A 98 -12.19 -20.97 9.03
CA LYS A 98 -11.45 -21.94 9.85
C LYS A 98 -10.13 -21.40 10.38
N LYS A 99 -9.58 -22.13 11.35
CA LYS A 99 -8.15 -22.14 11.67
C LYS A 99 -7.50 -23.41 11.15
N TYR A 100 -6.22 -23.33 10.82
CA TYR A 100 -5.45 -24.46 10.32
C TYR A 100 -4.03 -24.38 10.89
N GLY A 101 -3.55 -25.47 11.46
CA GLY A 101 -2.24 -25.48 12.11
C GLY A 101 -2.30 -25.82 13.59
N LYS A 102 -1.14 -26.26 14.08
CA LYS A 102 -0.77 -26.45 15.47
C LYS A 102 0.76 -26.48 15.53
N LYS A 103 1.31 -26.33 16.73
CA LYS A 103 2.76 -26.45 16.96
C LYS A 103 3.33 -27.77 16.44
N GLY A 104 4.42 -27.68 15.69
CA GLY A 104 5.22 -28.82 15.24
C GLY A 104 5.87 -28.56 13.87
N SER A 105 6.38 -29.63 13.26
CA SER A 105 7.09 -29.57 11.98
C SER A 105 6.54 -30.54 10.93
N GLY A 106 5.54 -31.34 11.28
CA GLY A 106 4.86 -32.28 10.39
C GLY A 106 3.89 -31.64 9.41
N VAL A 107 3.08 -32.48 8.76
CA VAL A 107 2.02 -32.07 7.82
C VAL A 107 0.96 -31.26 8.57
N GLY A 108 0.74 -30.03 8.12
CA GLY A 108 -0.23 -29.11 8.74
C GLY A 108 0.18 -28.61 10.12
N GLU A 109 1.48 -28.68 10.46
CA GLU A 109 2.04 -28.11 11.68
C GLU A 109 2.96 -26.93 11.34
N PHE A 110 3.05 -25.96 12.25
CA PHE A 110 3.89 -24.76 12.13
C PHE A 110 4.69 -24.54 13.40
N GLN A 111 5.73 -23.72 13.30
CA GLN A 111 6.42 -23.15 14.45
C GLN A 111 6.74 -21.68 14.18
N HIS A 112 6.03 -20.79 14.88
CA HIS A 112 6.10 -19.34 14.71
C HIS A 112 5.87 -18.88 13.25
N PRO A 113 4.70 -19.15 12.65
CA PRO A 113 4.41 -18.70 11.29
C PRO A 113 4.37 -17.16 11.21
N ARG A 114 5.13 -16.58 10.28
CA ARG A 114 5.32 -15.14 10.10
C ARG A 114 4.62 -14.61 8.85
N GLY A 115 5.34 -14.09 7.85
CA GLY A 115 4.73 -13.56 6.63
C GLY A 115 3.92 -14.59 5.86
N ILE A 116 2.90 -14.09 5.15
CA ILE A 116 1.95 -14.89 4.37
C ILE A 116 1.59 -14.18 3.07
N ALA A 117 1.60 -14.93 1.97
CA ALA A 117 1.16 -14.43 0.66
C ALA A 117 0.10 -15.33 0.05
N ILE A 118 -0.97 -14.73 -0.49
CA ILE A 118 -1.97 -15.42 -1.31
C ILE A 118 -1.60 -15.24 -2.78
N ASP A 119 -1.33 -16.37 -3.45
CA ASP A 119 -1.13 -16.40 -4.89
C ASP A 119 -2.45 -16.27 -5.63
N THR A 120 -2.69 -15.10 -6.20
CA THR A 120 -3.84 -14.84 -7.08
C THR A 120 -3.55 -15.12 -8.55
N THR A 121 -2.34 -15.59 -8.85
CA THR A 121 -1.73 -15.58 -10.17
C THR A 121 -1.78 -16.95 -10.84
N ILE A 122 -1.62 -18.01 -10.04
CA ILE A 122 -1.67 -19.38 -10.52
C ILE A 122 -3.12 -19.78 -10.79
N TYR A 123 -3.52 -19.63 -12.04
CA TYR A 123 -4.76 -20.19 -12.59
C TYR A 123 -4.47 -21.64 -12.98
N THR A 124 -4.70 -22.61 -12.09
CA THR A 124 -4.68 -24.04 -12.44
C THR A 124 -5.89 -24.46 -13.30
N ASN A 125 -6.41 -23.57 -14.16
CA ASN A 125 -7.74 -23.64 -14.77
C ASN A 125 -8.88 -23.77 -13.75
N GLN A 126 -8.64 -23.41 -12.49
CA GLN A 126 -9.60 -23.46 -11.40
C GLN A 126 -9.63 -22.10 -10.69
N PRO A 127 -10.47 -21.16 -11.15
CA PRO A 127 -10.50 -19.79 -10.63
C PRO A 127 -10.79 -19.70 -9.12
N GLU A 128 -11.51 -20.65 -8.57
CA GLU A 128 -11.84 -20.73 -7.14
C GLU A 128 -10.68 -21.14 -6.23
N ASN A 129 -9.52 -21.50 -6.78
CA ASN A 129 -8.41 -22.04 -6.01
C ASN A 129 -7.25 -21.06 -5.86
N TYR A 130 -6.63 -21.08 -4.69
CA TYR A 130 -5.54 -20.19 -4.32
C TYR A 130 -4.43 -20.97 -3.64
N PHE A 131 -3.18 -20.65 -3.97
CA PHE A 131 -2.05 -21.08 -3.14
C PHE A 131 -1.79 -20.02 -2.07
N LEU A 132 -1.41 -20.49 -0.89
CA LEU A 132 -0.91 -19.64 0.18
C LEU A 132 0.50 -20.08 0.51
N TYR A 133 1.40 -19.11 0.63
CA TYR A 133 2.79 -19.31 1.05
C TYR A 133 2.94 -18.74 2.45
N ILE A 134 3.51 -19.51 3.37
CA ILE A 134 3.70 -19.10 4.76
C ILE A 134 5.17 -19.29 5.12
N ALA A 135 5.81 -18.23 5.60
CA ALA A 135 7.13 -18.32 6.23
C ALA A 135 7.00 -19.01 7.59
N ASP A 136 7.34 -20.30 7.64
CA ASP A 136 7.29 -21.13 8.85
C ASP A 136 8.64 -21.01 9.56
N ARG A 137 8.79 -19.87 10.25
CA ARG A 137 10.06 -19.26 10.66
C ARG A 137 10.99 -20.24 11.36
N ASP A 138 10.55 -20.81 12.47
CA ASP A 138 11.41 -21.64 13.31
C ASP A 138 11.62 -23.05 12.74
N ASN A 139 10.80 -23.44 11.77
CA ASN A 139 11.02 -24.65 10.98
C ASN A 139 11.90 -24.40 9.74
N ASN A 140 12.39 -23.17 9.53
CA ASN A 140 13.33 -22.81 8.47
C ASN A 140 12.85 -23.21 7.06
N ARG A 141 11.57 -23.00 6.77
CA ARG A 141 10.94 -23.40 5.50
C ARG A 141 9.81 -22.45 5.11
N VAL A 142 9.37 -22.56 3.85
CA VAL A 142 8.09 -22.00 3.41
C VAL A 142 7.09 -23.13 3.19
N VAL A 143 5.95 -23.05 3.86
CA VAL A 143 4.83 -23.99 3.71
C VAL A 143 3.90 -23.50 2.62
N ARG A 144 3.47 -24.43 1.76
CA ARG A 144 2.43 -24.17 0.77
C ARG A 144 1.13 -24.81 1.19
N LEU A 145 0.07 -24.01 1.21
CA LEU A 145 -1.28 -24.48 1.38
C LEU A 145 -2.10 -24.23 0.13
N PHE A 146 -3.16 -25.01 -0.02
CA PHE A 146 -4.13 -24.88 -1.09
C PHE A 146 -5.48 -24.55 -0.49
N TYR A 147 -6.07 -23.43 -0.90
CA TYR A 147 -7.41 -23.01 -0.52
C TYR A 147 -8.38 -23.17 -1.68
N ASN A 148 -9.52 -23.83 -1.43
CA ASN A 148 -10.63 -23.95 -2.37
C ASN A 148 -11.81 -23.07 -1.88
N ALA A 149 -12.16 -22.05 -2.66
CA ALA A 149 -13.18 -21.07 -2.26
C ALA A 149 -14.62 -21.61 -2.29
N LEU A 150 -14.90 -22.64 -3.10
CA LEU A 150 -16.22 -23.29 -3.18
C LEU A 150 -16.48 -24.18 -1.97
N GLN A 151 -15.45 -24.90 -1.52
CA GLN A 151 -15.51 -25.79 -0.35
C GLN A 151 -15.16 -25.08 0.97
N GLU A 152 -14.71 -23.82 0.88
CA GLU A 152 -14.23 -23.04 2.02
C GLU A 152 -13.23 -23.82 2.88
N SER A 153 -12.32 -24.52 2.21
CA SER A 153 -11.42 -25.48 2.84
C SER A 153 -9.99 -25.24 2.43
N ILE A 154 -9.08 -25.41 3.39
CA ILE A 154 -7.64 -25.32 3.19
C ILE A 154 -7.00 -26.68 3.42
N TYR A 155 -5.99 -26.99 2.62
CA TYR A 155 -5.28 -28.26 2.62
C TYR A 155 -3.78 -28.01 2.61
N PHE A 156 -3.02 -28.84 3.31
CA PHE A 156 -1.58 -28.88 3.13
C PHE A 156 -1.27 -29.29 1.70
N TYR A 157 -0.39 -28.54 1.04
CA TYR A 157 0.13 -28.92 -0.27
C TYR A 157 1.51 -29.55 -0.10
N ASP A 158 2.50 -28.77 0.31
CA ASP A 158 3.83 -29.26 0.69
C ASP A 158 4.57 -28.25 1.59
N ALA A 159 5.82 -28.60 1.93
CA ALA A 159 6.74 -27.71 2.64
C ALA A 159 8.16 -27.83 2.08
N ASN A 160 8.27 -27.91 0.74
CA ASN A 160 9.52 -28.22 0.04
C ASN A 160 10.36 -26.98 -0.34
N ILE A 161 9.88 -25.78 -0.03
CA ILE A 161 10.57 -24.53 -0.37
C ILE A 161 11.52 -24.15 0.75
N GLY A 162 12.80 -24.00 0.42
CA GLY A 162 13.83 -23.51 1.33
C GLY A 162 14.35 -24.52 2.37
N VAL A 163 13.92 -25.78 2.31
CA VAL A 163 14.30 -26.82 3.29
C VAL A 163 15.83 -26.99 3.34
N GLY A 164 16.40 -26.75 4.53
CA GLY A 164 17.84 -26.83 4.76
C GLY A 164 18.66 -25.74 4.05
N GLN A 165 18.02 -24.69 3.53
CA GLN A 165 18.66 -23.58 2.82
C GLN A 165 18.31 -22.21 3.43
N LEU A 166 17.17 -22.09 4.11
CA LEU A 166 16.75 -20.89 4.84
C LEU A 166 17.14 -20.98 6.33
N ASP A 167 17.22 -19.82 6.98
CA ASP A 167 17.38 -19.68 8.44
C ASP A 167 16.55 -18.49 8.94
N ASN A 168 15.52 -18.79 9.72
CA ASN A 168 14.45 -17.88 10.16
C ASN A 168 13.89 -17.02 9.02
N PRO A 169 13.16 -17.60 8.05
CA PRO A 169 12.42 -16.79 7.11
C PRO A 169 11.37 -15.96 7.84
N GLU A 170 11.41 -14.64 7.70
CA GLU A 170 10.47 -13.73 8.40
C GLU A 170 9.29 -13.37 7.51
N ASP A 171 9.45 -13.35 6.19
CA ASP A 171 8.41 -12.92 5.26
C ASP A 171 8.49 -13.64 3.91
N VAL A 172 7.35 -13.67 3.22
CA VAL A 172 7.22 -14.25 1.88
C VAL A 172 6.19 -13.45 1.08
N ASP A 173 6.58 -13.01 -0.11
CA ASP A 173 5.71 -12.33 -1.07
C ASP A 173 5.74 -13.03 -2.44
N CYS A 174 4.68 -12.89 -3.22
CA CYS A 174 4.58 -13.50 -4.54
C CYS A 174 4.00 -12.56 -5.60
N VAL A 175 4.51 -12.67 -6.83
CA VAL A 175 4.07 -11.87 -7.97
C VAL A 175 3.91 -12.72 -9.22
N SER A 176 2.88 -12.41 -10.01
CA SER A 176 2.62 -13.10 -11.27
C SER A 176 3.71 -12.81 -12.29
N ILE A 177 4.19 -13.86 -12.96
CA ILE A 177 4.98 -13.75 -14.20
C ILE A 177 4.07 -13.99 -15.40
N THR A 178 3.24 -15.04 -15.30
CA THR A 178 2.21 -15.41 -16.26
C THR A 178 0.96 -15.84 -15.51
N ARG A 179 -0.11 -16.19 -16.24
CA ARG A 179 -1.33 -16.79 -15.64
C ARG A 179 -1.09 -18.13 -14.93
N THR A 180 0.11 -18.69 -15.00
CA THR A 180 0.45 -20.02 -14.46
C THR A 180 1.80 -20.06 -13.77
N SER A 181 2.51 -18.94 -13.63
CA SER A 181 3.82 -18.93 -12.95
C SER A 181 3.99 -17.65 -12.15
N ALA A 182 4.73 -17.78 -11.06
CA ALA A 182 4.96 -16.71 -10.10
C ALA A 182 6.43 -16.65 -9.69
N TYR A 183 6.89 -15.47 -9.31
CA TYR A 183 8.06 -15.34 -8.44
C TYR A 183 7.61 -15.40 -6.99
N LEU A 184 8.45 -16.01 -6.16
CA LEU A 184 8.30 -16.06 -4.72
C LEU A 184 9.57 -15.45 -4.11
N LEU A 185 9.41 -14.34 -3.39
CA LEU A 185 10.47 -13.63 -2.72
C LEU A 185 10.39 -13.91 -1.22
N ILE A 186 11.51 -14.30 -0.61
CA ILE A 186 11.57 -14.69 0.80
C ILE A 186 12.66 -13.87 1.49
N THR A 187 12.39 -13.34 2.67
CA THR A 187 13.43 -12.77 3.54
C THR A 187 14.08 -13.89 4.35
N ASP A 188 15.37 -14.15 4.11
CA ASP A 188 16.16 -15.17 4.80
C ASP A 188 16.98 -14.48 5.90
N SER A 189 16.30 -14.19 7.01
CA SER A 189 16.70 -13.12 7.93
C SER A 189 18.04 -13.38 8.61
N LYS A 190 18.27 -14.61 9.10
CA LYS A 190 19.54 -14.94 9.78
C LYS A 190 20.71 -15.17 8.83
N HIS A 191 20.45 -15.38 7.54
CA HIS A 191 21.47 -15.28 6.50
C HIS A 191 21.67 -13.85 5.96
N HIS A 192 20.92 -12.86 6.45
CA HIS A 192 21.02 -11.46 6.08
C HIS A 192 20.87 -11.21 4.57
N ARG A 193 19.91 -11.91 3.95
CA ARG A 193 19.69 -11.88 2.50
C ARG A 193 18.21 -12.04 2.16
N ILE A 194 17.89 -11.78 0.91
CA ILE A 194 16.64 -12.19 0.28
C ILE A 194 16.90 -13.35 -0.70
N VAL A 195 15.91 -14.21 -0.88
CA VAL A 195 15.97 -15.38 -1.77
C VAL A 195 14.80 -15.35 -2.74
N LEU A 196 15.09 -15.59 -4.01
CA LEU A 196 14.10 -15.61 -5.08
C LEU A 196 13.93 -17.02 -5.65
N TYR A 197 12.68 -17.48 -5.67
CA TYR A 197 12.25 -18.70 -6.35
C TYR A 197 11.32 -18.35 -7.51
N LYS A 198 11.28 -19.21 -8.52
CA LYS A 198 10.24 -19.25 -9.54
C LYS A 198 9.37 -20.47 -9.32
N ILE A 199 8.06 -20.27 -9.26
CA ILE A 199 7.07 -21.35 -9.26
C ILE A 199 6.64 -21.58 -10.70
N ALA A 200 6.95 -22.75 -11.25
CA ALA A 200 6.57 -23.12 -12.60
C ALA A 200 5.09 -23.53 -12.71
N PRO A 201 4.55 -23.66 -13.95
CA PRO A 201 3.16 -24.07 -14.17
C PRO A 201 2.76 -25.43 -13.59
N ASP A 202 3.72 -26.34 -13.41
CA ASP A 202 3.54 -27.63 -12.74
C ASP A 202 3.66 -27.55 -11.21
N LEU A 203 3.76 -26.32 -10.67
CA LEU A 203 3.93 -26.00 -9.26
C LEU A 203 5.30 -26.40 -8.69
N THR A 204 6.26 -26.76 -9.53
CA THR A 204 7.64 -27.04 -9.09
C THR A 204 8.35 -25.73 -8.74
N PRO A 205 8.93 -25.60 -7.53
CA PRO A 205 9.74 -24.45 -7.16
C PRO A 205 11.18 -24.59 -7.70
N TYR A 206 11.68 -23.52 -8.33
CA TYR A 206 13.05 -23.41 -8.83
C TYR A 206 13.76 -22.26 -8.14
N TYR A 207 14.85 -22.55 -7.43
CA TYR A 207 15.73 -21.50 -6.90
C TYR A 207 16.34 -20.71 -8.05
N ILE A 208 16.24 -19.37 -8.01
CA ILE A 208 16.83 -18.49 -9.02
C ILE A 208 18.16 -17.95 -8.50
N CYS A 209 18.10 -17.15 -7.43
CA CYS A 209 19.27 -16.53 -6.82
C CYS A 209 18.95 -16.00 -5.42
N ALA A 210 19.99 -15.54 -4.73
CA ALA A 210 19.89 -14.81 -3.47
C ALA A 210 20.69 -13.51 -3.59
N TYR A 211 20.29 -12.50 -2.82
CA TYR A 211 20.95 -11.19 -2.80
C TYR A 211 21.05 -10.69 -1.37
N GLY A 212 22.24 -10.26 -0.96
CA GLY A 212 22.50 -9.86 0.42
C GLY A 212 23.65 -10.64 1.06
N SER A 213 24.37 -9.95 1.93
CA SER A 213 25.28 -10.52 2.94
C SER A 213 25.23 -9.65 4.20
N LEU A 214 25.76 -10.14 5.32
CA LEU A 214 25.82 -9.34 6.55
C LEU A 214 26.61 -8.04 6.33
N GLY A 215 25.99 -6.89 6.64
CA GLY A 215 26.68 -5.60 6.63
C GLY A 215 25.73 -4.41 6.47
N SER A 216 26.26 -3.27 6.03
CA SER A 216 25.50 -2.01 5.90
C SER A 216 25.72 -1.29 4.57
N GLY A 217 26.61 -1.81 3.72
CA GLY A 217 26.89 -1.29 2.39
C GLY A 217 25.81 -1.65 1.34
N ILE A 218 26.14 -1.36 0.09
CA ILE A 218 25.36 -1.79 -1.08
C ILE A 218 25.44 -3.30 -1.20
N GLY A 219 24.28 -3.96 -1.33
CA GLY A 219 24.18 -5.41 -1.40
C GLY A 219 24.37 -6.13 -0.07
N GLU A 220 24.41 -5.40 1.05
CA GLU A 220 24.48 -5.96 2.40
C GLU A 220 23.20 -5.65 3.19
N PHE A 221 22.79 -6.53 4.10
CA PHE A 221 21.66 -6.35 5.01
C PHE A 221 22.01 -6.77 6.44
N ARG A 222 21.15 -6.42 7.40
CA ARG A 222 21.16 -6.90 8.79
C ARG A 222 19.76 -7.31 9.21
N GLU A 223 19.53 -8.62 9.09
CA GLU A 223 18.30 -9.29 9.53
C GLU A 223 17.06 -8.70 8.83
N PRO A 224 16.98 -8.77 7.48
CA PRO A 224 15.82 -8.24 6.77
C PRO A 224 14.54 -8.90 7.30
N SER A 225 13.53 -8.08 7.58
CA SER A 225 12.28 -8.54 8.21
C SER A 225 11.17 -8.75 7.19
N SER A 226 11.12 -7.93 6.14
CA SER A 226 10.10 -8.03 5.09
C SER A 226 10.68 -7.64 3.74
N ALA A 227 10.15 -8.24 2.68
CA ALA A 227 10.50 -7.84 1.32
C ALA A 227 9.29 -8.02 0.38
N TRP A 228 9.08 -7.04 -0.48
CA TRP A 228 7.90 -6.95 -1.34
C TRP A 228 8.31 -6.81 -2.80
N ILE A 229 7.68 -7.55 -3.71
CA ILE A 229 8.01 -7.59 -5.13
C ILE A 229 6.83 -7.12 -5.99
N VAL A 230 7.09 -6.14 -6.86
CA VAL A 230 6.08 -5.58 -7.78
C VAL A 230 6.62 -5.51 -9.21
N PRO A 231 5.79 -5.77 -10.23
CA PRO A 231 6.20 -5.58 -11.61
C PRO A 231 6.39 -4.09 -11.89
N CYS A 232 7.41 -3.76 -12.69
CA CYS A 232 7.60 -2.41 -13.21
C CYS A 232 6.68 -2.20 -14.43
N ASN A 233 5.77 -1.22 -14.36
CA ASN A 233 4.83 -0.94 -15.45
C ASN A 233 5.51 -0.44 -16.75
N ASP A 234 6.71 0.11 -16.64
CA ASP A 234 7.48 0.72 -17.71
C ASP A 234 8.47 -0.25 -18.39
N SER A 235 8.70 -1.45 -17.82
CA SER A 235 9.67 -2.42 -18.35
C SER A 235 9.22 -3.87 -18.10
N LEU A 236 8.84 -4.57 -19.18
CA LEU A 236 8.46 -5.98 -19.12
C LEU A 236 9.62 -6.85 -18.63
N GLY A 237 9.33 -7.77 -17.69
CA GLY A 237 10.34 -8.66 -17.12
C GLY A 237 11.24 -7.98 -16.08
N THR A 238 10.95 -6.74 -15.72
CA THR A 238 11.62 -6.03 -14.62
C THR A 238 10.67 -5.94 -13.43
N TYR A 239 11.22 -6.18 -12.25
CA TYR A 239 10.48 -6.11 -10.99
C TYR A 239 11.23 -5.19 -10.03
N ARG A 240 10.48 -4.33 -9.34
CA ARG A 240 11.01 -3.57 -8.23
C ARG A 240 10.77 -4.34 -6.94
N ILE A 241 11.80 -4.36 -6.11
CA ILE A 241 11.78 -5.07 -4.84
C ILE A 241 12.12 -4.08 -3.73
N TYR A 242 11.28 -4.03 -2.71
CA TYR A 242 11.56 -3.26 -1.51
C TYR A 242 11.95 -4.20 -0.39
N VAL A 243 13.03 -3.90 0.33
CA VAL A 243 13.53 -4.71 1.44
C VAL A 243 13.60 -3.85 2.69
N VAL A 244 12.95 -4.31 3.75
CA VAL A 244 13.09 -3.72 5.09
C VAL A 244 14.33 -4.29 5.74
N ASP A 245 15.26 -3.41 6.11
CA ASP A 245 16.56 -3.76 6.67
C ASP A 245 16.68 -3.14 8.08
N PRO A 246 15.96 -3.71 9.07
CA PRO A 246 15.76 -3.09 10.37
C PRO A 246 17.05 -2.94 11.16
N GLY A 247 17.99 -3.88 11.03
CA GLY A 247 19.29 -3.78 11.70
C GLY A 247 20.17 -2.64 11.19
N ASN A 248 19.81 -2.03 10.05
CA ASN A 248 20.42 -0.83 9.51
C ASN A 248 19.48 0.40 9.54
N TYR A 249 18.31 0.31 10.20
CA TYR A 249 17.31 1.39 10.28
C TYR A 249 16.89 1.95 8.91
N ARG A 250 16.83 1.08 7.90
CA ARG A 250 16.60 1.51 6.52
C ARG A 250 15.63 0.63 5.76
N VAL A 251 15.16 1.19 4.66
CA VAL A 251 14.44 0.48 3.59
C VAL A 251 15.22 0.65 2.29
N VAL A 252 15.27 -0.40 1.47
CA VAL A 252 16.06 -0.48 0.24
C VAL A 252 15.13 -0.76 -0.94
N SER A 253 15.35 -0.07 -2.06
CA SER A 253 14.74 -0.37 -3.37
C SER A 253 15.79 -1.05 -4.26
N LEU A 254 15.42 -2.18 -4.83
CA LEU A 254 16.20 -2.96 -5.77
C LEU A 254 15.41 -3.12 -7.07
N ILE A 255 16.13 -3.36 -8.16
CA ILE A 255 15.55 -3.80 -9.43
C ILE A 255 16.03 -5.23 -9.71
N PHE A 256 15.11 -6.12 -10.04
CA PHE A 256 15.37 -7.45 -10.53
C PHE A 256 15.03 -7.53 -12.02
N ASP A 257 16.02 -7.88 -12.85
CA ASP A 257 15.82 -8.17 -14.27
C ASP A 257 15.74 -9.69 -14.48
N SER A 258 14.58 -10.16 -14.92
CA SER A 258 14.33 -11.58 -15.14
C SER A 258 15.00 -12.16 -16.39
N ASN A 259 15.50 -11.33 -17.32
CA ASN A 259 16.23 -11.81 -18.48
C ASN A 259 17.65 -12.27 -18.10
N SER A 260 18.30 -11.53 -17.20
CA SER A 260 19.63 -11.83 -16.68
C SER A 260 19.63 -12.53 -15.33
N ASN A 261 18.47 -12.60 -14.64
CA ASN A 261 18.33 -13.04 -13.25
C ASN A 261 19.24 -12.27 -12.28
N THR A 262 19.36 -10.96 -12.48
CA THR A 262 20.25 -10.10 -11.68
C THR A 262 19.50 -9.05 -10.89
N PHE A 263 19.98 -8.80 -9.69
CA PHE A 263 19.58 -7.66 -8.86
C PHE A 263 20.51 -6.47 -9.08
N SER A 264 19.95 -5.26 -9.04
CA SER A 264 20.69 -4.01 -8.95
C SER A 264 20.13 -3.15 -7.82
N TRP A 265 21.03 -2.45 -7.12
CA TRP A 265 20.65 -1.52 -6.07
C TRP A 265 20.18 -0.21 -6.68
N GLU A 266 18.95 0.20 -6.41
CA GLU A 266 18.38 1.44 -6.93
C GLU A 266 18.60 2.58 -5.92
N ARG A 267 18.12 2.39 -4.69
CA ARG A 267 18.12 3.43 -3.64
C ARG A 267 17.97 2.82 -2.26
N SER A 268 18.31 3.57 -1.22
CA SER A 268 17.87 3.30 0.14
C SER A 268 17.47 4.58 0.86
N TYR A 269 16.55 4.44 1.82
CA TYR A 269 16.22 5.49 2.77
C TYR A 269 16.56 5.01 4.18
N THR A 270 17.37 5.77 4.91
CA THR A 270 17.78 5.45 6.28
C THR A 270 17.17 6.47 7.23
N ASP A 271 16.55 6.01 8.32
CA ASP A 271 16.18 6.88 9.42
C ASP A 271 17.44 7.30 10.19
N GLU A 272 17.91 8.51 9.94
CA GLU A 272 19.08 9.13 10.58
C GLU A 272 18.95 9.18 12.11
N THR A 273 17.73 9.23 12.65
CA THR A 273 17.50 9.25 14.10
C THR A 273 17.75 7.89 14.76
N LYS A 274 17.67 6.81 13.97
CA LYS A 274 17.75 5.41 14.44
C LYS A 274 16.74 5.07 15.53
N GLU A 275 15.59 5.74 15.52
CA GLU A 275 14.51 5.49 16.47
C GLU A 275 13.37 4.68 15.85
N SER A 276 13.34 4.54 14.53
CA SER A 276 12.33 3.74 13.84
C SER A 276 12.61 2.25 14.01
N TYR A 277 11.54 1.48 14.13
CA TYR A 277 11.58 0.02 14.07
C TYR A 277 10.75 -0.43 12.87
N PHE A 278 11.37 -0.29 11.69
CA PHE A 278 10.76 -0.74 10.44
C PHE A 278 10.55 -2.24 10.45
N TYR A 279 9.38 -2.71 10.02
CA TYR A 279 9.08 -4.13 10.13
C TYR A 279 8.55 -4.76 8.83
N SER A 280 7.45 -4.23 8.29
CA SER A 280 6.79 -4.73 7.07
C SER A 280 6.66 -3.64 6.02
N ILE A 281 6.70 -4.04 4.75
CA ILE A 281 6.53 -3.16 3.60
C ILE A 281 5.55 -3.75 2.59
N ALA A 282 4.69 -2.92 2.02
CA ALA A 282 3.94 -3.29 0.83
C ALA A 282 3.83 -2.15 -0.16
N SER A 283 3.63 -2.53 -1.41
CA SER A 283 3.40 -1.62 -2.53
C SER A 283 2.55 -2.31 -3.58
N ASN A 284 2.02 -1.57 -4.54
CA ASN A 284 1.57 -2.18 -5.77
C ASN A 284 1.99 -1.29 -6.95
N PRO A 285 1.85 -1.74 -8.21
CA PRO A 285 2.32 -0.97 -9.36
C PRO A 285 1.65 0.39 -9.54
N TYR A 286 0.56 0.66 -8.82
CA TYR A 286 -0.25 1.86 -8.96
C TYR A 286 -0.09 2.81 -7.78
N TYR A 287 0.14 2.35 -6.55
CA TYR A 287 0.18 3.21 -5.37
C TYR A 287 1.59 3.38 -4.80
N CYS A 288 1.67 4.17 -3.74
CA CYS A 288 2.87 4.38 -2.97
C CYS A 288 3.41 3.10 -2.30
N VAL A 289 4.52 3.29 -1.59
CA VAL A 289 5.18 2.27 -0.79
C VAL A 289 4.89 2.57 0.68
N TYR A 290 4.30 1.60 1.38
CA TYR A 290 3.87 1.75 2.77
C TYR A 290 4.73 0.88 3.66
N LEU A 291 5.31 1.48 4.70
CA LEU A 291 6.28 0.85 5.58
C LEU A 291 5.82 0.99 7.03
N THR A 292 5.64 -0.12 7.74
CA THR A 292 5.28 -0.10 9.17
C THR A 292 6.48 0.30 10.02
N ASP A 293 6.25 1.18 10.99
CA ASP A 293 7.20 1.51 12.04
C ASP A 293 6.55 1.19 13.39
N ARG A 294 6.84 -0.02 13.86
CA ARG A 294 6.10 -0.67 14.95
C ARG A 294 6.19 0.10 16.26
N PHE A 295 7.40 0.46 16.69
CA PHE A 295 7.57 1.11 18.01
C PHE A 295 7.23 2.60 18.01
N LYS A 296 7.12 3.21 16.84
CA LYS A 296 6.63 4.59 16.70
C LYS A 296 5.16 4.67 16.30
N HIS A 297 4.44 3.53 16.30
CA HIS A 297 3.00 3.45 16.05
C HIS A 297 2.57 4.22 14.79
N ARG A 298 3.31 4.07 13.68
CA ARG A 298 3.08 4.84 12.46
C ARG A 298 3.35 4.01 11.21
N ILE A 299 2.85 4.53 10.08
CA ILE A 299 3.18 4.03 8.74
C ILE A 299 3.83 5.17 7.96
N TRP A 300 4.94 4.87 7.31
CA TRP A 300 5.64 5.77 6.41
C TRP A 300 5.19 5.51 4.97
N VAL A 301 4.95 6.58 4.22
CA VAL A 301 4.49 6.49 2.83
C VAL A 301 5.51 7.15 1.93
N PHE A 302 6.05 6.38 0.98
CA PHE A 302 7.04 6.84 0.01
C PHE A 302 6.48 6.77 -1.41
N THR A 303 7.01 7.62 -2.28
CA THR A 303 6.84 7.43 -3.73
C THR A 303 7.42 6.07 -4.18
N PRO A 304 6.93 5.51 -5.29
CA PRO A 304 7.56 4.35 -5.91
C PRO A 304 9.06 4.55 -6.18
N GLY A 305 9.87 3.54 -5.88
CA GLY A 305 11.34 3.61 -5.97
C GLY A 305 12.01 4.37 -4.80
N LEU A 306 11.25 4.68 -3.75
CA LEU A 306 11.72 5.40 -2.54
C LEU A 306 12.31 6.78 -2.85
N THR A 307 11.84 7.46 -3.90
CA THR A 307 12.43 8.73 -4.34
C THR A 307 12.18 9.89 -3.37
N GLU A 308 11.05 9.87 -2.67
CA GLU A 308 10.64 10.87 -1.69
C GLU A 308 9.82 10.19 -0.57
N LEU A 309 10.07 10.57 0.69
CA LEU A 309 9.16 10.30 1.79
C LEU A 309 8.01 11.31 1.70
N LEU A 310 6.82 10.82 1.36
CA LEU A 310 5.66 11.68 1.11
C LEU A 310 5.06 12.20 2.40
N TYR A 311 4.72 11.30 3.31
CA TYR A 311 4.14 11.60 4.62
C TYR A 311 4.23 10.39 5.55
N GLN A 312 3.83 10.61 6.81
CA GLN A 312 3.71 9.57 7.82
C GLN A 312 2.32 9.65 8.41
N TYR A 313 1.60 8.53 8.45
CA TYR A 313 0.41 8.43 9.26
C TYR A 313 0.83 8.46 10.72
N LYS A 314 0.52 9.57 11.40
CA LYS A 314 1.10 9.91 12.71
C LYS A 314 0.71 8.92 13.80
N PRO A 315 1.55 8.80 14.85
CA PRO A 315 1.17 8.09 16.06
C PRO A 315 -0.03 8.79 16.70
N ASP A 316 -1.17 8.14 16.56
CA ASP A 316 -2.37 8.35 17.34
C ASP A 316 -2.86 6.94 17.67
N GLU A 317 -3.11 6.66 18.95
CA GLU A 317 -3.67 5.35 19.36
C GLU A 317 -5.05 5.12 18.73
N GLU A 318 -5.73 6.18 18.29
CA GLU A 318 -6.93 6.11 17.48
C GLU A 318 -6.65 5.80 16.00
N VAL A 319 -5.41 5.73 15.53
CA VAL A 319 -5.06 5.45 14.13
C VAL A 319 -4.23 4.18 13.99
N PHE A 320 -3.09 4.05 14.67
CA PHE A 320 -2.25 2.84 14.64
C PHE A 320 -1.72 2.48 16.03
N LEU A 321 -1.64 1.19 16.34
CA LEU A 321 -1.01 0.70 17.57
C LEU A 321 -0.05 -0.45 17.29
N ALA A 322 1.22 -0.09 17.18
CA ALA A 322 2.31 -1.02 16.89
C ALA A 322 2.03 -1.89 15.65
N PRO A 323 1.86 -1.26 14.47
CA PRO A 323 1.60 -1.98 13.23
C PRO A 323 2.74 -2.96 12.95
N ILE A 324 2.37 -4.19 12.61
CA ILE A 324 3.27 -5.32 12.42
C ILE A 324 3.41 -5.56 10.92
N ASP A 325 2.42 -6.21 10.32
CA ASP A 325 2.39 -6.54 8.91
C ASP A 325 1.31 -5.76 8.17
N LEU A 326 1.49 -5.57 6.87
CA LEU A 326 0.47 -4.96 6.03
C LEU A 326 0.45 -5.58 4.63
N CYS A 327 -0.72 -5.53 4.00
CA CYS A 327 -0.85 -5.90 2.60
C CYS A 327 -1.72 -4.88 1.87
N ILE A 328 -1.45 -4.72 0.57
CA ILE A 328 -2.22 -3.84 -0.30
C ILE A 328 -2.97 -4.69 -1.29
N TYR A 329 -4.28 -4.45 -1.37
CA TYR A 329 -5.10 -5.03 -2.41
C TYR A 329 -6.01 -3.95 -2.97
N GLN A 330 -5.88 -3.68 -4.28
CA GLN A 330 -6.52 -2.53 -4.92
C GLN A 330 -6.20 -1.24 -4.15
N ASP A 331 -7.20 -0.42 -3.85
CA ASP A 331 -7.14 0.83 -3.10
C ASP A 331 -7.30 0.62 -1.58
N GLU A 332 -6.99 -0.57 -1.05
CA GLU A 332 -7.06 -0.84 0.38
C GLU A 332 -5.75 -1.35 0.96
N ILE A 333 -5.47 -0.91 2.18
CA ILE A 333 -4.40 -1.41 3.03
C ILE A 333 -5.06 -2.16 4.18
N ALA A 334 -4.65 -3.41 4.41
CA ALA A 334 -4.97 -4.15 5.61
C ALA A 334 -3.72 -4.22 6.49
N VAL A 335 -3.86 -3.97 7.79
CA VAL A 335 -2.74 -3.90 8.74
C VAL A 335 -3.04 -4.75 9.95
N THR A 336 -2.09 -5.58 10.37
CA THR A 336 -2.10 -6.25 11.68
C THR A 336 -1.37 -5.40 12.70
N GLU A 337 -1.87 -5.43 13.93
CA GLU A 337 -1.40 -4.57 15.00
C GLU A 337 -1.41 -5.31 16.33
N MET A 338 -0.87 -4.64 17.36
CA MET A 338 -1.05 -5.12 18.72
C MET A 338 -2.54 -5.05 19.10
N TRP A 339 -3.07 -6.16 19.62
CA TRP A 339 -4.49 -6.24 19.97
C TRP A 339 -4.80 -5.55 21.30
N THR A 340 -5.89 -4.79 21.30
CA THR A 340 -6.49 -4.18 22.49
C THR A 340 -8.02 -4.27 22.34
N PRO A 341 -8.82 -3.76 23.29
CA PRO A 341 -10.26 -3.63 23.07
C PRO A 341 -10.64 -2.80 21.85
N THR A 342 -9.76 -1.93 21.33
CA THR A 342 -10.03 -1.00 20.22
C THR A 342 -9.16 -1.20 18.98
N THR A 343 -8.16 -2.09 19.03
CA THR A 343 -7.19 -2.36 17.95
C THR A 343 -7.05 -3.86 17.69
N GLY A 344 -6.49 -4.24 16.53
CA GLY A 344 -6.30 -5.63 16.13
C GLY A 344 -5.95 -5.73 14.65
N ILE A 345 -6.96 -5.80 13.79
CA ILE A 345 -6.79 -5.63 12.34
C ILE A 345 -7.48 -4.35 11.92
N GLN A 346 -6.80 -3.54 11.12
CA GLN A 346 -7.37 -2.30 10.57
C GLN A 346 -7.33 -2.30 9.06
N TYR A 347 -8.35 -1.70 8.45
CA TYR A 347 -8.43 -1.46 7.02
C TYR A 347 -8.47 0.04 6.75
N PHE A 348 -7.70 0.46 5.75
CA PHE A 348 -7.65 1.84 5.29
C PHE A 348 -7.93 1.87 3.80
N LYS A 349 -8.60 2.93 3.36
CA LYS A 349 -8.75 3.22 1.94
C LYS A 349 -7.64 4.15 1.51
N ILE A 350 -6.96 3.82 0.41
CA ILE A 350 -6.01 4.69 -0.26
C ILE A 350 -6.85 5.71 -1.04
N ILE A 351 -6.83 6.95 -0.57
CA ILE A 351 -7.54 8.06 -1.19
C ILE A 351 -6.48 9.02 -1.76
N PRO A 352 -6.57 9.41 -3.04
CA PRO A 352 -5.72 10.45 -3.57
C PRO A 352 -5.89 11.76 -2.83
N GLU A 353 -4.81 12.23 -2.24
CA GLU A 353 -4.77 13.53 -1.58
C GLU A 353 -4.07 14.57 -2.43
N ILE A 354 -4.53 15.82 -2.27
CA ILE A 354 -3.93 17.00 -2.86
C ILE A 354 -3.31 17.84 -1.75
N ARG A 355 -1.98 17.95 -1.77
CA ARG A 355 -1.19 18.79 -0.85
C ARG A 355 -0.45 19.88 -1.62
N GLU A 356 0.26 20.75 -0.89
CA GLU A 356 1.05 21.84 -1.48
C GLU A 356 0.26 22.65 -2.54
N PHE A 357 -1.02 22.93 -2.25
CA PHE A 357 -1.95 23.50 -3.22
C PHE A 357 -2.02 25.03 -3.06
N TYR A 358 -1.42 25.76 -4.00
CA TYR A 358 -1.37 27.22 -3.94
C TYR A 358 -1.20 27.88 -5.32
N PRO A 359 -1.86 29.03 -5.53
CA PRO A 359 -1.69 29.88 -6.73
C PRO A 359 -0.51 30.85 -6.60
N GLU A 360 0.16 31.13 -7.72
CA GLU A 360 1.22 32.11 -7.88
C GLU A 360 0.99 32.96 -9.14
N PRO A 361 0.67 34.26 -9.01
CA PRO A 361 0.38 34.97 -7.77
C PRO A 361 -1.02 34.62 -7.21
N ASN A 362 -1.21 34.80 -5.90
CA ASN A 362 -2.50 34.54 -5.23
C ASN A 362 -3.50 35.70 -5.37
N ILE A 363 -3.00 36.89 -5.69
CA ILE A 363 -3.74 38.11 -6.03
C ILE A 363 -3.24 38.55 -7.40
N PHE A 364 -4.15 38.75 -8.35
CA PHE A 364 -3.78 38.93 -9.76
C PHE A 364 -4.75 39.88 -10.49
N ASP A 365 -4.25 40.55 -11.52
CA ASP A 365 -5.06 41.29 -12.49
C ASP A 365 -5.42 40.35 -13.64
N ALA A 366 -6.68 39.90 -13.68
CA ALA A 366 -7.14 38.94 -14.67
C ALA A 366 -7.08 39.45 -16.14
N THR A 367 -6.80 40.74 -16.38
CA THR A 367 -6.60 41.30 -17.72
C THR A 367 -5.15 41.17 -18.23
N GLU A 368 -4.18 41.06 -17.33
CA GLU A 368 -2.75 41.12 -17.62
C GLU A 368 -2.01 39.83 -17.17
N ASP A 369 -2.44 39.24 -16.06
CA ASP A 369 -1.74 38.14 -15.39
C ASP A 369 -2.30 36.77 -15.77
N SER A 370 -1.40 35.80 -15.95
CA SER A 370 -1.72 34.38 -15.85
C SER A 370 -1.35 33.87 -14.46
N VAL A 371 -2.22 33.05 -13.86
CA VAL A 371 -1.94 32.45 -12.56
C VAL A 371 -1.40 31.03 -12.73
N LYS A 372 -0.22 30.77 -12.16
CA LYS A 372 0.31 29.41 -12.03
C LYS A 372 -0.31 28.76 -10.80
N ILE A 373 -1.00 27.65 -10.96
CA ILE A 373 -1.59 26.87 -9.87
C ILE A 373 -0.68 25.67 -9.62
N ASN A 374 -0.04 25.64 -8.46
CA ASN A 374 0.81 24.54 -8.01
C ASN A 374 -0.01 23.61 -7.11
N PHE A 375 0.16 22.31 -7.28
CA PHE A 375 -0.46 21.29 -6.44
C PHE A 375 0.39 20.02 -6.44
N ARG A 376 0.30 19.24 -5.39
CA ARG A 376 0.95 17.95 -5.25
C ARG A 376 -0.12 16.86 -5.13
N VAL A 377 0.04 15.82 -5.93
CA VAL A 377 -0.78 14.61 -5.87
C VAL A 377 0.02 13.59 -5.08
N ASP A 378 -0.53 13.09 -3.97
CA ASP A 378 0.19 12.19 -3.06
C ASP A 378 0.01 10.69 -3.35
N GLU A 379 -1.06 10.33 -4.05
CA GLU A 379 -1.29 8.95 -4.51
C GLU A 379 -1.73 8.98 -5.97
N THR A 380 -1.55 7.87 -6.68
CA THR A 380 -2.07 7.77 -8.04
C THR A 380 -3.57 8.04 -8.06
N ALA A 381 -3.96 9.01 -8.86
CA ALA A 381 -5.32 9.51 -8.94
C ALA A 381 -5.83 9.29 -10.36
N ASN A 382 -6.93 8.54 -10.51
CA ASN A 382 -7.41 8.14 -11.83
C ASN A 382 -8.25 9.21 -12.53
N TYR A 383 -8.94 10.07 -11.78
CA TYR A 383 -9.96 10.97 -12.31
C TYR A 383 -9.99 12.31 -11.59
N LEU A 384 -8.84 12.97 -11.44
CA LEU A 384 -8.87 14.31 -10.86
C LEU A 384 -9.54 15.28 -11.82
N THR A 385 -10.35 16.17 -11.26
CA THR A 385 -10.91 17.34 -11.93
C THR A 385 -10.54 18.58 -11.15
N MET A 386 -10.00 19.59 -11.83
CA MET A 386 -9.74 20.90 -11.22
C MET A 386 -10.68 21.94 -11.81
N GLU A 387 -11.43 22.60 -10.94
CA GLU A 387 -12.35 23.69 -11.30
C GLU A 387 -11.85 25.02 -10.72
N VAL A 388 -11.84 26.05 -11.56
CA VAL A 388 -11.58 27.44 -11.18
C VAL A 388 -12.65 28.34 -11.76
N ALA A 389 -13.37 29.07 -10.90
CA ALA A 389 -14.43 29.99 -11.31
C ALA A 389 -15.48 29.34 -12.25
N GLY A 390 -15.86 28.08 -12.01
CA GLY A 390 -16.79 27.32 -12.84
C GLY A 390 -16.21 26.73 -14.12
N LYS A 391 -14.94 27.01 -14.45
CA LYS A 391 -14.21 26.45 -15.61
C LYS A 391 -13.34 25.30 -15.14
N ASN A 392 -13.47 24.15 -15.78
CA ASN A 392 -12.55 23.05 -15.57
C ASN A 392 -11.24 23.33 -16.30
N LEU A 393 -10.12 23.28 -15.56
CA LEU A 393 -8.77 23.38 -16.12
C LEU A 393 -8.29 22.03 -16.66
N PHE A 394 -8.77 20.95 -16.04
CA PHE A 394 -8.75 19.60 -16.57
C PHE A 394 -9.91 18.81 -15.97
N GLU A 395 -10.33 17.75 -16.67
CA GLU A 395 -11.42 16.86 -16.26
C GLU A 395 -10.95 15.41 -16.34
N ASN A 396 -11.27 14.62 -15.32
CA ASN A 396 -11.03 13.18 -15.27
C ASN A 396 -9.59 12.77 -15.66
N GLN A 397 -8.61 13.55 -15.21
CA GLN A 397 -7.21 13.36 -15.59
C GLN A 397 -6.48 12.44 -14.62
N TYR A 398 -5.64 11.58 -15.18
CA TYR A 398 -4.75 10.68 -14.45
C TYR A 398 -3.48 11.40 -13.98
N PHE A 399 -3.12 11.19 -12.72
CA PHE A 399 -1.87 11.69 -12.12
C PHE A 399 -1.16 10.57 -11.35
N VAL A 400 0.17 10.58 -11.39
CA VAL A 400 1.01 9.78 -10.48
C VAL A 400 1.45 10.64 -9.29
N PRO A 401 1.97 10.05 -8.20
CA PRO A 401 2.49 10.83 -7.09
C PRO A 401 3.56 11.83 -7.57
N GLY A 402 3.40 13.10 -7.23
CA GLY A 402 4.32 14.15 -7.66
C GLY A 402 3.78 15.57 -7.56
N ARG A 403 4.66 16.54 -7.85
CA ARG A 403 4.34 17.97 -7.90
C ARG A 403 4.01 18.38 -9.32
N TYR A 404 2.91 19.10 -9.47
CA TYR A 404 2.37 19.55 -10.74
C TYR A 404 2.11 21.05 -10.71
N SER A 405 2.10 21.63 -11.90
CA SER A 405 1.71 23.02 -12.10
C SER A 405 0.93 23.17 -13.39
N LEU A 406 -0.04 24.06 -13.39
CA LEU A 406 -0.77 24.47 -14.58
C LEU A 406 -1.03 25.96 -14.56
N TYR A 407 -1.34 26.53 -15.72
CA TYR A 407 -1.62 27.95 -15.85
C TYR A 407 -3.11 28.16 -16.11
N TRP A 408 -3.69 29.09 -15.35
CA TRP A 408 -5.02 29.63 -15.62
C TRP A 408 -4.89 31.04 -16.18
N ASP A 409 -5.66 31.32 -17.22
CA ASP A 409 -5.66 32.56 -17.99
C ASP A 409 -6.56 33.65 -17.40
N GLY A 410 -7.10 33.45 -16.20
CA GLY A 410 -8.03 34.39 -15.56
C GLY A 410 -9.39 34.47 -16.25
N ARG A 411 -9.77 33.47 -17.05
CA ARG A 411 -11.03 33.47 -17.82
C ARG A 411 -12.04 32.44 -17.31
N ASP A 412 -13.32 32.82 -17.37
CA ASP A 412 -14.46 31.96 -17.08
C ASP A 412 -14.79 30.99 -18.23
N THR A 413 -15.87 30.22 -18.08
CA THR A 413 -16.36 29.25 -19.08
C THR A 413 -16.78 29.86 -20.41
N LEU A 414 -17.04 31.16 -20.45
CA LEU A 414 -17.41 31.91 -21.66
C LEU A 414 -16.21 32.63 -22.29
N GLY A 415 -15.00 32.44 -21.74
CA GLY A 415 -13.77 33.09 -22.19
C GLY A 415 -13.66 34.56 -21.76
N LYS A 416 -14.53 35.02 -20.86
CA LYS A 416 -14.49 36.39 -20.33
C LYS A 416 -13.54 36.46 -19.13
N VAL A 417 -12.88 37.61 -19.00
CA VAL A 417 -12.04 37.90 -17.83
C VAL A 417 -12.91 37.85 -16.58
N VAL A 418 -12.44 37.15 -15.55
CA VAL A 418 -13.14 37.11 -14.26
C VAL A 418 -13.17 38.49 -13.60
N LEU A 419 -14.26 38.79 -12.90
CA LEU A 419 -14.40 40.06 -12.20
C LEU A 419 -13.55 40.09 -10.93
N PRO A 420 -13.25 41.27 -10.36
CA PRO A 420 -12.61 41.36 -9.06
C PRO A 420 -13.42 40.62 -7.98
N GLY A 421 -12.77 39.76 -7.20
CA GLY A 421 -13.42 38.91 -6.21
C GLY A 421 -12.57 37.71 -5.79
N ASN A 422 -13.07 36.96 -4.79
CA ASN A 422 -12.42 35.73 -4.35
C ASN A 422 -13.03 34.51 -5.04
N TYR A 423 -12.19 33.69 -5.64
CA TYR A 423 -12.56 32.48 -6.37
C TYR A 423 -11.97 31.25 -5.67
N VAL A 424 -12.78 30.20 -5.53
CA VAL A 424 -12.30 28.93 -4.97
C VAL A 424 -11.70 28.11 -6.11
N ILE A 425 -10.52 27.55 -5.88
CA ILE A 425 -9.93 26.50 -6.73
C ILE A 425 -10.26 25.18 -6.04
N ARG A 426 -10.97 24.30 -6.74
CA ARG A 426 -11.34 22.97 -6.23
C ARG A 426 -10.58 21.92 -7.02
N ILE A 427 -10.06 20.91 -6.33
CA ILE A 427 -9.66 19.65 -6.95
C ILE A 427 -10.47 18.54 -6.27
N TYR A 428 -11.08 17.66 -7.06
CA TYR A 428 -11.85 16.54 -6.58
C TYR A 428 -11.73 15.33 -7.51
N CYS A 429 -12.09 14.16 -7.00
CA CYS A 429 -12.14 12.88 -7.73
C CYS A 429 -13.57 12.56 -8.18
#